data_AF-A0A182N9R8-F1
#
_entry.id   AF-A0A182N9R8-F1
#
_cell.length_a   1.000
_cell.length_b   1.000
_cell.length_c   1.000
_cell.angle_alpha   90.00
_cell.angle_beta   90.00
_cell.angle_gamma   90.00
#
_symmetry.space_group_name_H-M   'P 1'
#
loop_
_entity.id
_entity.type
_entity.pdbx_description
1 polymer ?
#
loop_
_entity_poly.entity_id
_entity_poly.type
_entity_poly.pdbx_seq_one_letter_code
_entity_poly.pdbx_strand_id
1 'polypeptide(L)'
;MEVEVFSRSHENEACGWWRAVIKMMKGEFLVVEYLGWDYSYTEIVNTDRIRAINPNAPINEKTFHLFEIAVPEDVREYAKIEGVHKEFQKTIQAAICRYVLERGVLRVISRTEGTQRRATMIQEMHFRNLNQ
;
A
#
# COMPACT_ATOMS: atom_id res chain seq x y z
N MET A 1 -25.14 4.56 14.28
CA MET A 1 -24.26 3.59 13.61
C MET A 1 -22.98 4.31 13.24
N GLU A 2 -21.81 3.82 13.67
CA GLU A 2 -20.52 4.39 13.26
C GLU A 2 -20.15 3.95 11.84
N VAL A 3 -19.65 4.90 11.06
CA VAL A 3 -19.29 4.73 9.65
C VAL A 3 -18.09 5.59 9.29
N GLU A 4 -17.56 5.40 8.08
CA GLU A 4 -16.61 6.33 7.47
C GLU A 4 -17.28 7.08 6.30
N VAL A 5 -17.07 8.40 6.25
CA VAL A 5 -17.61 9.31 5.24
C VAL A 5 -16.48 9.79 4.35
N PHE A 6 -16.63 9.67 3.03
CA PHE A 6 -15.71 10.25 2.07
C PHE A 6 -15.93 11.76 1.97
N SER A 7 -14.99 12.54 2.50
CA SER A 7 -15.12 14.00 2.60
C SER A 7 -13.75 14.69 2.63
N ARG A 8 -13.74 16.02 2.56
CA ARG A 8 -12.55 16.88 2.67
C ARG A 8 -12.83 18.04 3.62
N SER A 9 -11.81 18.56 4.28
CA SER A 9 -11.93 19.74 5.16
C SER A 9 -11.97 21.05 4.37
N HIS A 10 -11.24 21.11 3.24
CA HIS A 10 -11.12 22.28 2.37
C HIS A 10 -11.22 21.87 0.91
N GLU A 11 -11.76 22.76 0.07
CA GLU A 11 -11.91 22.54 -1.38
C GLU A 11 -10.61 22.17 -2.12
N ASN A 12 -9.47 22.68 -1.66
CA ASN A 12 -8.15 22.46 -2.26
C ASN A 12 -7.48 21.15 -1.81
N GLU A 13 -8.11 20.40 -0.89
CA GLU A 13 -7.59 19.13 -0.40
C GLU A 13 -8.25 17.94 -1.10
N ALA A 14 -7.51 16.82 -1.15
CA ALA A 14 -8.08 15.55 -1.56
C ALA A 14 -9.06 15.02 -0.52
N CYS A 15 -10.11 14.32 -0.97
CA CYS A 15 -11.01 13.64 -0.06
C CYS A 15 -10.30 12.47 0.65
N GLY A 16 -10.64 12.28 1.92
CA GLY A 16 -10.26 11.15 2.76
C GLY A 16 -11.49 10.49 3.40
N TRP A 17 -11.25 9.44 4.18
CA TRP A 17 -12.28 8.75 4.93
C TRP A 17 -12.27 9.21 6.38
N TRP A 18 -13.41 9.76 6.83
CA TRP A 18 -13.55 10.38 8.15
C TRP A 18 -14.55 9.61 8.99
N ARG A 19 -14.24 9.39 10.27
CA ARG A 19 -15.15 8.70 11.18
C ARG A 19 -16.36 9.58 11.52
N ALA A 20 -17.56 9.02 11.44
CA ALA A 20 -18.80 9.69 11.77
C ALA A 20 -19.84 8.71 12.34
N VAL A 21 -20.92 9.26 12.89
CA VAL A 21 -22.10 8.52 13.32
C VAL A 21 -23.29 8.95 12.47
N ILE A 22 -24.02 7.98 11.90
CA ILE A 22 -25.31 8.25 11.27
C ILE A 22 -26.35 8.56 12.35
N LYS A 23 -26.96 9.75 12.26
CA LYS A 23 -28.01 10.24 13.15
C LYS A 23 -29.41 10.03 12.55
N MET A 24 -29.56 10.20 11.23
CA MET A 24 -30.83 10.02 10.54
C MET A 24 -30.61 9.48 9.13
N MET A 25 -31.59 8.72 8.62
CA MET A 25 -31.60 8.20 7.26
C MET A 25 -32.97 8.47 6.63
N LYS A 26 -32.98 9.05 5.43
CA LYS A 26 -34.20 9.29 4.64
C LYS A 26 -33.92 9.05 3.17
N GLY A 27 -34.36 7.90 2.66
CA GLY A 27 -34.03 7.47 1.30
C GLY A 27 -32.51 7.34 1.14
N GLU A 28 -31.96 8.01 0.13
CA GLU A 28 -30.53 8.02 -0.17
C GLU A 28 -29.74 9.09 0.61
N PHE A 29 -30.42 9.90 1.43
CA PHE A 29 -29.79 10.97 2.20
C PHE A 29 -29.62 10.57 3.66
N LEU A 30 -28.44 10.82 4.20
CA LEU A 30 -28.03 10.48 5.55
C LEU A 30 -27.55 11.74 6.26
N VAL A 31 -28.03 11.96 7.48
CA VAL A 31 -27.48 12.98 8.38
C VAL A 31 -26.37 12.31 9.20
N VAL A 32 -25.14 12.77 9.02
CA VAL A 32 -23.96 12.27 9.73
C VAL A 32 -23.40 13.32 10.68
N GLU A 33 -22.83 12.89 11.79
CA GLU A 33 -22.08 13.72 12.73
C GLU A 33 -20.66 13.19 12.83
N TYR A 34 -19.68 14.03 12.51
CA TYR A 34 -18.26 13.66 12.49
C TYR A 34 -17.69 13.52 13.90
N LEU A 35 -16.77 12.58 14.07
CA LEU A 35 -16.09 12.27 15.33
C LEU A 35 -14.68 12.87 15.35
N GLY A 36 -14.19 13.22 16.55
CA GLY A 36 -12.79 13.65 16.76
C GLY A 36 -12.56 15.16 16.77
N TRP A 37 -13.61 15.96 16.76
CA TRP A 37 -13.56 17.41 16.97
C TRP A 37 -14.24 17.81 18.28
N ASP A 38 -13.81 18.93 18.86
CA ASP A 38 -14.39 19.49 20.09
C ASP A 38 -15.84 19.98 19.89
N TYR A 39 -16.20 20.32 18.65
CA TYR A 39 -17.54 20.75 18.26
C TYR A 39 -18.19 19.72 17.34
N SER A 40 -19.49 19.48 17.54
CA SER A 40 -20.28 18.62 16.67
C SER A 40 -20.42 19.25 15.29
N TYR A 41 -19.84 18.63 14.27
CA TYR A 41 -20.05 19.00 12.87
C TYR A 41 -20.97 17.98 12.20
N THR A 42 -22.10 18.45 11.67
CA THR A 42 -23.09 17.60 10.99
C THR A 42 -23.18 17.93 9.50
N GLU A 43 -23.28 16.91 8.67
CA GLU A 43 -23.43 17.03 7.21
C GLU A 43 -24.55 16.13 6.71
N ILE A 44 -25.25 16.56 5.66
CA ILE A 44 -26.17 15.69 4.90
C ILE A 44 -25.39 15.15 3.71
N VAL A 45 -25.24 13.83 3.65
CA VAL A 45 -24.50 13.14 2.59
C VAL A 45 -25.37 12.09 1.90
N ASN A 46 -25.02 11.75 0.66
CA ASN A 46 -25.64 10.62 -0.02
C ASN A 46 -25.00 9.30 0.46
N THR A 47 -25.74 8.20 0.37
CA THR A 47 -25.28 6.85 0.76
C THR A 47 -24.02 6.40 0.01
N ASP A 48 -23.76 6.90 -1.19
CA ASP A 48 -22.57 6.59 -2.00
C ASP A 48 -21.24 7.05 -1.35
N ARG A 49 -21.28 8.06 -0.47
CA ARG A 49 -20.12 8.57 0.28
C ARG A 49 -19.83 7.81 1.57
N ILE A 50 -20.64 6.80 1.90
CA ILE A 50 -20.52 6.05 3.15
C ILE A 50 -19.89 4.69 2.92
N ARG A 51 -19.03 4.27 3.84
CA ARG A 51 -18.61 2.87 3.99
C ARG A 51 -18.60 2.43 5.44
N ALA A 52 -18.60 1.12 5.65
CA ALA A 52 -18.32 0.54 6.95
C ALA A 52 -16.90 0.91 7.41
N ILE A 53 -16.70 1.04 8.73
CA ILE A 53 -15.37 1.32 9.29
C ILE A 53 -14.35 0.28 8.81
N ASN A 54 -13.17 0.73 8.41
CA ASN A 54 -12.09 -0.13 7.99
C ASN A 54 -11.66 -1.06 9.15
N PRO A 55 -11.81 -2.40 9.04
CA PRO A 55 -11.48 -3.32 10.12
C PRO A 55 -9.98 -3.64 10.20
N ASN A 56 -9.17 -3.17 9.24
CA ASN A 56 -7.75 -3.46 9.21
C ASN A 56 -7.02 -2.81 10.39
N ALA A 57 -6.20 -3.59 11.09
CA ALA A 57 -5.36 -3.08 12.16
C ALA A 57 -4.33 -2.06 11.63
N PRO A 58 -3.88 -1.12 12.49
CA PRO A 58 -2.78 -0.24 12.15
C PRO A 58 -1.50 -1.00 11.79
N ILE A 59 -0.67 -0.37 10.96
CA ILE A 59 0.66 -0.89 10.64
C ILE A 59 1.54 -0.93 11.89
N ASN A 60 2.44 -1.91 11.95
CA ASN A 60 3.44 -2.07 13.01
C ASN A 60 4.80 -2.45 12.41
N GLU A 61 5.82 -2.59 13.26
CA GLU A 61 7.19 -2.95 12.88
C GLU A 61 7.31 -4.28 12.09
N LYS A 62 6.31 -5.17 12.22
CA LYS A 62 6.26 -6.48 11.55
C LYS A 62 5.43 -6.46 10.27
N THR A 63 4.83 -5.32 9.90
CA THR A 63 3.93 -5.23 8.74
C THR A 63 4.69 -5.19 7.42
N PHE A 64 5.88 -4.57 7.41
CA PHE A 64 6.70 -4.45 6.21
C PHE A 64 8.11 -4.98 6.47
N HIS A 65 8.60 -5.77 5.51
CA HIS A 65 9.96 -6.29 5.49
C HIS A 65 10.70 -5.63 4.34
N LEU A 66 11.80 -4.94 4.65
CA LEU A 66 12.69 -4.31 3.70
C LEU A 66 14.06 -4.98 3.77
N PHE A 67 14.56 -5.45 2.62
CA PHE A 67 15.91 -5.98 2.51
C PHE A 67 16.47 -5.72 1.11
N GLU A 68 17.76 -5.98 0.96
CA GLU A 68 18.49 -5.77 -0.28
C GLU A 68 19.21 -7.03 -0.73
N ILE A 69 19.33 -7.16 -2.05
CA ILE A 69 20.04 -8.24 -2.71
C ILE A 69 21.11 -7.61 -3.58
N ALA A 70 22.38 -7.96 -3.35
CA ALA A 70 23.48 -7.51 -4.21
C ALA A 70 23.29 -8.05 -5.63
N VAL A 71 23.39 -7.16 -6.63
CA VAL A 71 23.34 -7.53 -8.03
C VAL A 71 24.76 -7.74 -8.55
N PRO A 72 25.09 -8.93 -9.10
CA PRO A 72 26.37 -9.20 -9.74
C PRO A 72 26.71 -8.15 -10.80
N GLU A 73 27.98 -7.71 -10.87
CA GLU A 73 28.37 -6.57 -11.71
C GLU A 73 28.11 -6.81 -13.20
N ASP A 74 28.29 -8.05 -13.65
CA ASP A 74 28.10 -8.51 -15.02
C ASP A 74 26.64 -8.37 -15.49
N VAL A 75 25.66 -8.42 -14.58
CA VAL A 75 24.24 -8.36 -14.92
C VAL A 75 23.60 -6.99 -14.65
N ARG A 76 24.37 -6.01 -14.14
CA ARG A 76 23.85 -4.70 -13.70
C ARG A 76 23.26 -3.88 -14.84
N GLU A 77 23.77 -4.00 -16.07
CA GLU A 77 23.20 -3.29 -17.22
C GLU A 77 21.79 -3.78 -17.53
N TYR A 78 21.57 -5.10 -17.52
CA TYR A 78 20.26 -5.72 -17.73
C TYR A 78 19.29 -5.44 -16.58
N ALA A 79 19.80 -5.34 -15.34
CA ALA A 79 18.99 -5.01 -14.17
C ALA A 79 18.36 -3.60 -14.20
N LYS A 80 18.84 -2.69 -15.07
CA LYS A 80 18.24 -1.35 -15.24
C LYS A 80 16.95 -1.36 -16.06
N ILE A 81 16.72 -2.41 -16.84
CA ILE A 81 15.60 -2.47 -17.78
C ILE A 81 14.28 -2.50 -17.02
N GLU A 82 13.34 -1.65 -17.40
CA GLU A 82 12.06 -1.57 -16.72
C GLU A 82 11.28 -2.89 -16.84
N GLY A 83 10.80 -3.41 -15.71
CA GLY A 83 9.94 -4.58 -15.69
C GLY A 83 10.65 -5.93 -15.66
N VAL A 84 11.97 -6.01 -15.84
CA VAL A 84 12.70 -7.30 -15.83
C VAL A 84 12.63 -8.05 -14.48
N HIS A 85 12.34 -7.33 -13.40
CA HIS A 85 12.18 -7.90 -12.06
C HIS A 85 10.73 -8.29 -11.73
N LYS A 86 9.74 -8.08 -12.61
CA LYS A 86 8.32 -8.32 -12.30
C LYS A 86 8.04 -9.79 -11.95
N GLU A 87 8.60 -10.73 -12.70
CA GLU A 87 8.37 -12.16 -12.44
C GLU A 87 9.07 -12.61 -11.16
N PHE A 88 10.29 -12.11 -10.91
CA PHE A 88 10.99 -12.33 -9.64
C PHE A 88 10.21 -11.77 -8.45
N GLN A 89 9.72 -10.52 -8.57
CA GLN A 89 8.89 -9.85 -7.56
C GLN A 89 7.66 -10.69 -7.20
N LYS A 90 6.96 -11.21 -8.22
CA LYS A 90 5.79 -12.07 -8.06
C LYS A 90 6.16 -13.38 -7.35
N THR A 91 7.23 -14.03 -7.78
CA THR A 91 7.68 -15.32 -7.24
C THR A 91 8.09 -15.23 -5.77
N ILE A 92 8.78 -14.16 -5.37
CA ILE A 92 9.16 -13.94 -3.97
C ILE A 92 8.01 -13.38 -3.12
N GLN A 93 6.86 -13.03 -3.72
CA GLN A 93 5.73 -12.36 -3.07
C GLN A 93 6.11 -11.00 -2.45
N ALA A 94 6.89 -10.21 -3.19
CA ALA A 94 7.19 -8.84 -2.84
C ALA A 94 6.13 -7.88 -3.39
N ALA A 95 5.87 -6.82 -2.64
CA ALA A 95 5.07 -5.70 -3.13
C ALA A 95 5.88 -4.84 -4.12
N ILE A 96 7.17 -4.68 -3.84
CA ILE A 96 8.11 -3.90 -4.66
C ILE A 96 9.42 -4.68 -4.78
N CYS A 97 9.97 -4.78 -5.98
CA CYS A 97 11.34 -5.20 -6.26
C CYS A 97 11.91 -4.29 -7.35
N ARG A 98 12.85 -3.41 -6.99
CA ARG A 98 13.44 -2.43 -7.92
C ARG A 98 14.95 -2.41 -7.83
N TYR A 99 15.61 -2.17 -8.95
CA TYR A 99 17.04 -1.94 -8.97
C TYR A 99 17.38 -0.53 -8.47
N VAL A 100 18.46 -0.43 -7.68
CA VAL A 100 19.01 0.82 -7.16
C VAL A 100 20.42 0.96 -7.69
N LEU A 101 20.58 1.80 -8.72
CA LEU A 101 21.83 1.97 -9.48
C LEU A 101 23.01 2.35 -8.59
N GLU A 102 22.82 3.36 -7.74
CA GLU A 102 23.87 3.93 -6.87
C GLU A 102 24.52 2.89 -5.94
N ARG A 103 23.79 1.82 -5.62
CA ARG A 103 24.21 0.79 -4.67
C ARG A 103 24.46 -0.57 -5.32
N GLY A 104 24.05 -0.75 -6.59
CA GLY A 104 24.13 -2.03 -7.27
C GLY A 104 23.30 -3.14 -6.61
N VAL A 105 22.11 -2.81 -6.08
CA VAL A 105 21.24 -3.75 -5.34
C VAL A 105 19.82 -3.79 -5.88
N LEU A 106 19.13 -4.92 -5.70
CA LEU A 106 17.67 -4.98 -5.74
C LEU A 106 17.13 -4.65 -4.35
N ARG A 107 16.34 -3.59 -4.26
CA ARG A 107 15.61 -3.20 -3.05
C ARG A 107 14.23 -3.85 -3.07
N VAL A 108 13.95 -4.67 -2.06
CA VAL A 108 12.71 -5.46 -1.96
C VAL A 108 11.89 -5.02 -0.76
N ILE A 109 10.61 -4.75 -0.97
CA ILE A 109 9.62 -4.46 0.10
C ILE A 109 8.51 -5.50 0.03
N SER A 110 8.18 -6.14 1.14
CA SER A 110 7.11 -7.13 1.24
C SER A 110 6.30 -6.97 2.52
N ARG A 111 5.09 -7.53 2.53
CA ARG A 111 4.25 -7.71 3.73
C ARG A 111 4.28 -9.13 4.28
N THR A 112 5.19 -9.95 3.77
CA THR A 112 5.29 -11.38 4.10
C THR A 112 6.69 -11.69 4.62
N GLU A 113 6.77 -12.29 5.80
CA GLU A 113 8.04 -12.62 6.47
C GLU A 113 8.89 -13.61 5.64
N GLY A 114 8.25 -14.55 4.94
CA GLY A 114 8.94 -15.54 4.09
C GLY A 114 9.59 -15.00 2.82
N THR A 115 9.43 -13.72 2.49
CA THR A 115 9.89 -13.15 1.21
C THR A 115 11.40 -13.14 1.08
N GLN A 116 12.13 -12.84 2.16
CA GLN A 116 13.59 -12.84 2.13
C GLN A 116 14.13 -14.25 1.87
N ARG A 117 13.58 -15.27 2.54
CA ARG A 117 13.95 -16.67 2.32
C ARG A 117 13.69 -17.10 0.89
N ARG A 118 12.52 -16.76 0.32
CA ARG A 118 12.21 -17.03 -1.10
C ARG A 118 13.22 -16.37 -2.03
N ALA A 119 13.52 -15.10 -1.82
CA ALA A 119 14.48 -14.38 -2.62
C ALA A 119 15.86 -15.04 -2.60
N THR A 120 16.37 -15.44 -1.42
CA THR A 120 17.64 -16.16 -1.29
C THR A 120 17.67 -17.46 -2.09
N MET A 121 16.55 -18.20 -2.13
CA MET A 121 16.49 -19.48 -2.86
C MET A 121 16.52 -19.32 -4.39
N ILE A 122 16.04 -18.21 -4.94
CA ILE A 122 15.83 -18.07 -6.40
C ILE A 122 16.59 -16.90 -7.05
N GLN A 123 17.31 -16.07 -6.27
CA GLN A 123 18.06 -14.92 -6.79
C GLN A 123 19.09 -15.31 -7.86
N GLU A 124 19.79 -16.43 -7.71
CA GLU A 124 20.81 -16.87 -8.68
C GLU A 124 20.18 -17.28 -10.01
N MET A 125 19.03 -17.97 -9.96
CA MET A 125 18.27 -18.30 -11.17
C MET A 125 17.79 -17.02 -11.85
N HIS A 126 17.30 -16.04 -11.08
CA HIS A 126 16.89 -14.74 -11.61
C HIS A 126 18.03 -14.02 -12.32
N PHE A 127 19.21 -13.93 -11.71
CA PHE A 127 20.36 -13.26 -12.32
C PHE A 127 20.87 -13.99 -13.58
N ARG A 128 20.88 -15.33 -13.60
CA ARG A 128 21.22 -16.08 -14.82
C ARG A 128 20.26 -15.79 -15.98
N ASN A 129 18.98 -15.60 -15.69
CA ASN A 129 17.98 -15.27 -16.70
C ASN A 129 18.08 -13.83 -17.23
N LEU A 130 18.73 -12.91 -16.50
CA LEU A 130 18.99 -11.55 -16.99
C LEU A 130 20.07 -11.52 -18.08
N ASN A 131 20.96 -12.52 -18.10
CA ASN A 131 22.06 -12.63 -19.07
C ASN A 131 21.68 -13.39 -20.36
N GLN A 132 20.45 -13.92 -20.45
CA GLN A 132 19.95 -14.68 -21.60
C GLN A 132 19.04 -13.80 -22.45
#